data_AF-A0A7W1ZB17-F1
#
_entry.id   AF-A0A7W1ZB17-F1
#
_cell.length_a   1.000
_cell.length_b   1.000
_cell.length_c   1.000
_cell.angle_alpha   90.00
_cell.angle_beta   90.00
_cell.angle_gamma   90.00
#
_symmetry.space_group_name_H-M   'P 1'
#
loop_
_entity.id
_entity.type
_entity.pdbx_description
1 polymer ?
#
loop_
_entity_poly.entity_id
_entity_poly.type
_entity_poly.pdbx_seq_one_letter_code
_entity_poly.pdbx_strand_id
1 'polypeptide(L)' 'GETRPIGVNQLAFVPAGTRHNFKNSGGVPLRLYTVYAPPEHPDGTVHRTKEEADADEHDH' A
#
# COMPACT_ATOMS: atom_id res chain seq x y z
N GLY A 1 -9.51 1.59 15.01
CA GLY A 1 -9.44 0.97 13.68
C GLY A 1 -9.91 -0.46 13.79
N GLU A 2 -10.39 -1.03 12.68
CA GLU A 2 -10.74 -2.45 12.58
C GLU A 2 -9.61 -3.20 11.87
N THR A 3 -9.32 -4.43 12.32
CA THR A 3 -8.36 -5.32 11.66
C THR A 3 -9.11 -6.47 11.01
N ARG A 4 -8.82 -6.75 9.75
CA ARG A 4 -9.39 -7.88 9.01
C ARG A 4 -8.30 -8.63 8.26
N PRO A 5 -8.31 -9.98 8.24
CA PRO A 5 -7.42 -10.73 7.37
C PRO A 5 -7.82 -10.52 5.91
N ILE A 6 -6.82 -10.37 5.03
CA ILE A 6 -7.00 -10.31 3.58
C ILE A 6 -6.17 -11.42 2.95
N GLY A 7 -6.80 -12.22 2.09
CA GLY A 7 -6.20 -13.38 1.42
C GLY A 7 -5.99 -13.18 -0.08
N VAL A 8 -5.52 -14.24 -0.73
CA VAL A 8 -5.33 -14.29 -2.19
C VAL A 8 -6.66 -14.02 -2.89
N ASN A 9 -6.62 -13.22 -3.96
CA ASN A 9 -7.78 -12.83 -4.78
C ASN A 9 -8.87 -12.03 -4.04
N GLN A 10 -8.51 -11.34 -2.94
CA GLN A 10 -9.40 -10.40 -2.26
C GLN A 10 -9.03 -8.95 -2.57
N LEU A 11 -10.03 -8.07 -2.48
CA LEU A 11 -9.89 -6.64 -2.70
C LEU A 11 -10.21 -5.89 -1.41
N ALA A 12 -9.35 -4.94 -1.05
CA ALA A 12 -9.59 -3.98 0.01
C ALA A 12 -9.84 -2.61 -0.60
N PHE A 13 -11.03 -2.04 -0.39
CA PHE A 13 -11.36 -0.69 -0.83
C PHE A 13 -11.10 0.30 0.30
N VAL A 14 -10.29 1.32 0.02
CA VAL A 14 -9.92 2.38 0.97
C VAL A 14 -10.53 3.69 0.49
N PRO A 15 -11.59 4.20 1.14
CA PRO A 15 -12.16 5.50 0.81
C PRO A 15 -11.18 6.65 1.09
N ALA A 16 -11.26 7.73 0.30
CA ALA A 16 -10.46 8.94 0.51
C ALA A 16 -10.60 9.46 1.96
N GLY A 17 -9.49 9.91 2.55
CA GLY A 17 -9.42 10.36 3.94
C GLY A 17 -9.38 9.25 4.99
N THR A 18 -9.41 7.96 4.58
CA THR A 18 -9.34 6.84 5.53
C THR A 18 -7.89 6.52 5.89
N ARG A 19 -7.55 6.64 7.18
CA ARG A 19 -6.28 6.13 7.70
C ARG A 19 -6.29 4.60 7.67
N HIS A 20 -5.32 3.99 6.99
CA HIS A 20 -5.25 2.54 6.76
C HIS A 20 -3.80 2.05 6.83
N ASN A 21 -3.60 0.74 6.95
CA ASN A 21 -2.28 0.10 6.92
C ASN A 21 -2.42 -1.36 6.46
N PHE A 22 -1.42 -1.86 5.73
CA PHE A 22 -1.31 -3.26 5.33
C PHE A 22 -0.07 -3.87 6.00
N LYS A 23 -0.28 -4.91 6.81
CA LYS A 23 0.81 -5.63 7.49
C LYS A 23 0.85 -7.07 7.01
N ASN A 24 1.99 -7.50 6.49
CA ASN A 24 2.22 -8.92 6.21
C ASN A 24 2.28 -9.70 7.53
N SER A 25 1.29 -10.56 7.79
CA SER A 25 1.21 -11.43 8.95
C SER A 25 1.54 -12.90 8.63
N GLY A 26 1.87 -13.22 7.37
CA GLY A 26 2.24 -14.55 6.92
C GLY A 26 3.75 -14.80 6.95
N GLY A 27 4.15 -16.04 6.67
CA GLY A 27 5.56 -16.46 6.59
C GLY A 27 6.20 -16.31 5.20
N VAL A 28 5.49 -15.74 4.23
CA VAL A 28 5.95 -15.55 2.85
C VAL A 28 5.72 -14.10 2.40
N PRO A 29 6.42 -13.61 1.35
CA PRO A 29 6.21 -12.25 0.86
C PRO A 29 4.76 -11.99 0.42
N LEU A 30 4.15 -10.95 0.99
CA LEU A 30 2.87 -10.42 0.54
C LEU A 30 3.07 -9.64 -0.77
N ARG A 31 2.30 -9.98 -1.81
CA ARG A 31 2.28 -9.27 -3.09
C ARG A 31 0.92 -8.60 -3.25
N LEU A 32 0.92 -7.29 -3.46
CA LEU A 32 -0.27 -6.48 -3.65
C LEU A 32 -0.17 -5.72 -4.97
N TYR A 33 -1.34 -5.45 -5.57
CA TYR A 33 -1.50 -4.41 -6.56
C TYR A 33 -2.33 -3.30 -5.92
N THR A 34 -1.83 -2.08 -5.97
CA THR A 34 -2.53 -0.89 -5.50
C THR A 34 -2.91 -0.04 -6.72
N VAL A 35 -4.12 0.52 -6.69
CA VAL A 35 -4.61 1.44 -7.72
C VAL A 35 -5.07 2.68 -7.00
N TYR A 36 -4.40 3.80 -7.28
CA TYR A 36 -4.72 5.11 -6.72
C TYR A 36 -5.53 5.93 -7.72
N ALA A 37 -6.49 6.71 -7.21
CA ALA A 37 -7.27 7.65 -7.99
C ALA A 37 -7.54 8.91 -7.15
N PRO A 38 -6.89 10.06 -7.42
CA PRO A 38 -5.90 10.30 -8.49
C PRO A 38 -4.57 9.53 -8.28
N PRO A 39 -3.65 9.50 -9.27
CA PRO A 39 -2.33 8.89 -9.11
C PRO A 39 -1.55 9.52 -7.95
N GLU A 40 -0.89 8.67 -7.17
CA GLU A 40 -0.11 9.07 -5.99
C GLU A 40 1.34 9.42 -6.35
N HIS A 41 2.01 8.55 -7.10
CA HIS A 41 3.42 8.70 -7.47
C HIS A 41 3.58 9.11 -8.94
N PRO A 42 4.70 9.78 -9.31
CA PRO A 42 5.08 10.00 -10.69
C PRO A 42 5.13 8.70 -11.53
N ASP A 43 4.92 8.83 -12.83
CA ASP A 43 5.05 7.69 -13.75
C ASP A 43 6.47 7.12 -13.73
N GLY A 44 6.58 5.79 -13.70
CA GLY A 44 7.86 5.08 -13.67
C GLY A 44 8.56 5.01 -12.31
N THR A 45 7.95 5.51 -11.22
CA THR A 45 8.53 5.38 -9.87
C THR A 45 8.71 3.92 -9.46
N VAL A 46 9.91 3.59 -8.96
CA VAL A 46 10.26 2.26 -8.44
C VAL A 46 11.04 2.40 -7.13
N HIS A 47 10.42 2.02 -6.01
CA HIS A 47 11.11 1.84 -4.73
C HIS A 47 11.40 0.35 -4.51
N ARG A 48 12.67 0.00 -4.36
CA ARG A 48 13.10 -1.39 -4.12
C ARG A 48 13.02 -1.78 -2.66
N THR A 49 13.13 -0.80 -1.76
CA THR A 49 13.04 -1.00 -0.32
C THR A 49 11.98 -0.08 0.29
N LYS A 50 11.57 -0.40 1.51
CA LYS A 50 10.67 0.46 2.26
C LYS A 50 11.34 1.80 2.57
N GLU A 51 12.61 1.78 2.92
CA GLU A 51 13.37 2.98 3.29
C GLU A 51 13.48 3.95 2.11
N GLU A 52 13.60 3.45 0.87
CA GLU A 52 13.55 4.28 -0.34
C GLU A 52 12.18 4.93 -0.53
N ALA A 53 11.09 4.19 -0.28
CA ALA A 53 9.72 4.71 -0.36
C ALA A 53 9.46 5.78 0.72
N ASP A 54 9.81 5.48 1.98
CA ASP A 54 9.65 6.40 3.12
C ASP A 54 10.46 7.70 2.92
N ALA A 55 11.58 7.66 2.18
CA ALA A 55 12.39 8.83 1.85
C ALA A 55 11.86 9.66 0.67
N ASP A 56 11.11 9.02 -0.25
CA ASP A 56 10.47 9.67 -1.41
C ASP A 56 9.09 10.26 -1.07
N GLU A 57 8.49 9.85 0.05
CA GLU A 57 7.30 10.52 0.60
C GLU A 57 7.63 11.98 0.96
N HIS A 58 7.51 12.87 -0.02
CA HIS A 58 7.53 14.31 0.15
C HIS A 58 6.11 14.81 0.50
N ASP A 59 6.02 15.64 1.54
CA ASP A 59 4.83 16.35 2.06
C ASP A 59 3.54 16.20 1.23
N HIS A 60 2.74 15.18 1.57
CA HIS A 60 1.32 15.10 1.23
C HIS A 60 0.47 16.14 1.97
#